data_AF-A0A7C9RIJ0-F1
#
_entry.id   AF-A0A7C9RIJ0-F1
#
_cell.length_a   1.000
_cell.length_b   1.000
_cell.length_c   1.000
_cell.angle_alpha   90.00
_cell.angle_beta   90.00
_cell.angle_gamma   90.00
#
_symmetry.space_group_name_H-M   'P 1'
#
loop_
_entity.id
_entity.type
_entity.pdbx_description
1 polymer ?
#
loop_
_entity_poly.entity_id
_entity_poly.type
_entity_poly.pdbx_seq_one_letter_code
_entity_poly.pdbx_strand_id
1 'polypeptide(L)'
;MEAEKDPYFPTSMTLMGGPIDTRRNPTGVNDLAEQKGIEWFRNNVITKVPFPQPGFMRDVYPGFLQLTGFVSMNLDRHVDAHKRLFSNLVKGDGDLVDKHVEFYDEYLAVMDLTAEFYLQTVDLVFVKHALPKGEMKHRGKPVDPSKIQRVALMTVEGENDDISGLGQTEATHGLCSSIPDARRVHYVQKGVGHYGVFNGSRFKSEIVPRISDFMRSAAHTKLSLAAAE
;
A
#
# COMPACT_ATOMS: atom_id res chain seq x y z
N MET A 1 -21.57 1.85 4.43
CA MET A 1 -21.48 1.07 5.69
C MET A 1 -21.64 1.94 6.94
N GLU A 2 -20.58 2.50 7.54
CA GLU A 2 -20.71 3.24 8.83
C GLU A 2 -21.59 4.50 8.74
N ALA A 3 -21.41 5.30 7.69
CA ALA A 3 -22.27 6.46 7.41
C ALA A 3 -23.75 6.08 7.17
N GLU A 4 -24.02 4.82 6.80
CA GLU A 4 -25.35 4.26 6.53
C GLU A 4 -25.85 3.39 7.70
N LYS A 5 -25.11 3.34 8.82
CA LYS A 5 -25.41 2.51 10.01
C LYS A 5 -25.62 1.04 9.69
N ASP A 6 -24.88 0.52 8.70
CA ASP A 6 -24.94 -0.89 8.30
C ASP A 6 -24.61 -1.80 9.51
N PRO A 7 -25.45 -2.81 9.83
CA PRO A 7 -25.19 -3.73 10.93
C PRO A 7 -23.96 -4.63 10.69
N TYR A 8 -23.53 -4.83 9.45
CA TYR A 8 -22.45 -5.76 9.08
C TYR A 8 -21.07 -5.10 8.99
N PHE A 9 -20.79 -4.08 9.80
CA PHE A 9 -19.49 -3.44 9.84
C PHE A 9 -18.37 -4.40 10.30
N PRO A 10 -17.15 -4.28 9.74
CA PRO A 10 -16.03 -5.13 10.10
C PRO A 10 -15.60 -4.91 11.55
N THR A 11 -15.05 -5.95 12.18
CA THR A 11 -14.56 -5.85 13.57
C THR A 11 -13.35 -4.90 13.68
N SER A 12 -12.44 -4.99 12.71
CA SER A 12 -11.21 -4.20 12.66
C SER A 12 -10.80 -3.90 11.23
N MET A 13 -10.00 -2.86 11.05
CA MET A 13 -9.35 -2.45 9.81
C MET A 13 -7.85 -2.31 10.06
N THR A 14 -7.03 -2.99 9.26
CA THR A 14 -5.57 -2.89 9.31
C THR A 14 -5.07 -2.34 7.98
N LEU A 15 -4.39 -1.21 8.01
CA LEU A 15 -3.77 -0.58 6.84
C LEU A 15 -2.26 -0.64 6.96
N MET A 16 -1.56 -0.97 5.88
CA MET A 16 -0.13 -1.30 5.92
C MET A 16 0.57 -0.65 4.73
N GLY A 17 1.54 0.24 4.98
CA GLY A 17 2.30 0.91 3.93
C GLY A 17 1.43 1.64 2.89
N GLY A 18 0.26 2.15 3.27
CA GLY A 18 -0.68 2.79 2.35
C GLY A 18 -0.38 4.28 2.17
N PRO A 19 -0.39 4.80 0.93
CA PRO A 19 -0.21 6.22 0.64
C PRO A 19 -1.49 7.04 0.94
N ILE A 20 -1.96 7.02 2.20
CA ILE A 20 -3.24 7.67 2.58
C ILE A 20 -3.12 9.19 2.52
N ASP A 21 -2.00 9.75 2.98
CA ASP A 21 -1.69 11.17 2.83
C ASP A 21 -0.23 11.36 2.40
N THR A 22 0.00 11.32 1.09
CA THR A 22 1.33 11.44 0.45
C THR A 22 2.02 12.80 0.64
N ARG A 23 1.34 13.78 1.25
CA ARG A 23 1.93 15.07 1.63
C ARG A 23 2.82 14.95 2.87
N ARG A 24 2.65 13.88 3.65
CA ARG A 24 3.45 13.62 4.85
C ARG A 24 4.70 12.83 4.44
N ASN A 25 5.88 13.39 4.71
CA ASN A 25 7.18 12.79 4.39
C ASN A 25 7.20 12.23 2.94
N PRO A 26 7.10 13.12 1.93
CA PRO A 26 7.06 12.69 0.53
C PRO A 26 8.35 11.95 0.14
N THR A 27 8.17 10.94 -0.70
CA THR A 27 9.23 10.13 -1.30
C THR A 27 9.42 10.52 -2.77
N GLY A 28 10.44 9.97 -3.43
CA GLY A 28 10.68 10.23 -4.86
C GLY A 28 9.50 9.83 -5.76
N VAL A 29 8.65 8.89 -5.31
CA VAL A 29 7.40 8.52 -6.00
C VAL A 29 6.40 9.67 -5.97
N ASN A 30 6.29 10.35 -4.82
CA ASN A 30 5.37 11.47 -4.65
C ASN A 30 5.80 12.67 -5.51
N ASP A 31 7.08 13.00 -5.49
CA ASP A 31 7.64 14.11 -6.26
C ASP A 31 7.47 13.92 -7.77
N LEU A 32 7.69 12.69 -8.27
CA LEU A 32 7.50 12.39 -9.69
C LEU A 32 6.05 12.61 -10.12
N ALA A 33 5.10 12.15 -9.31
CA ALA A 33 3.68 12.30 -9.60
C ALA A 33 3.25 13.77 -9.63
N GLU A 34 3.72 14.56 -8.65
CA GLU A 34 3.45 15.99 -8.56
C GLU A 34 4.03 16.76 -9.75
N GLN A 35 5.28 16.48 -10.13
CA GLN A 35 5.97 17.19 -11.20
C GLN A 35 5.43 16.85 -12.60
N LYS A 36 5.12 15.58 -12.87
CA LYS A 36 4.69 15.13 -14.19
C LYS A 36 3.21 15.39 -14.45
N GLY A 37 2.38 15.32 -13.39
CA GLY A 37 0.94 15.44 -13.49
C GLY A 37 0.29 14.32 -14.32
N ILE A 38 -1.04 14.29 -14.32
CA ILE A 38 -1.79 13.15 -14.85
C ILE A 38 -1.65 12.94 -16.37
N GLU A 39 -1.53 14.03 -17.14
CA GLU A 39 -1.50 13.97 -18.60
C GLU A 39 -0.20 13.34 -19.13
N TRP A 40 0.90 13.54 -18.40
CA TRP A 40 2.15 12.87 -18.72
C TRP A 40 1.99 11.35 -18.59
N PHE A 41 1.43 10.85 -17.48
CA PHE A 41 1.21 9.41 -17.30
C PHE A 41 0.29 8.84 -18.38
N ARG A 42 -0.81 9.53 -18.70
CA ARG A 42 -1.74 9.11 -19.76
C ARG A 42 -1.02 8.90 -21.10
N ASN A 43 -0.10 9.79 -21.46
CA ASN A 43 0.56 9.78 -22.76
C ASN A 43 1.84 8.95 -22.82
N ASN A 44 2.46 8.63 -21.68
CA ASN A 44 3.79 7.99 -21.64
C ASN A 44 3.76 6.55 -21.11
N VAL A 45 2.79 6.18 -20.27
CA VAL A 45 2.80 4.85 -19.63
C VAL A 45 1.58 3.99 -19.96
N ILE A 46 0.59 4.52 -20.68
CA ILE A 46 -0.58 3.76 -21.12
C ILE A 46 -0.33 3.16 -22.50
N THR A 47 -0.59 1.86 -22.64
CA THR A 47 -0.48 1.13 -23.89
C THR A 47 -1.75 0.33 -24.19
N LYS A 48 -1.86 -0.14 -25.42
CA LYS A 48 -2.93 -1.05 -25.85
C LYS A 48 -2.52 -2.50 -25.62
N VAL A 49 -3.45 -3.31 -25.14
CA VAL A 49 -3.26 -4.78 -25.08
C VAL A 49 -3.02 -5.30 -26.52
N PRO A 50 -1.93 -6.05 -26.77
CA PRO A 50 -1.56 -6.52 -28.11
C PRO A 50 -2.35 -7.75 -28.55
N PHE A 51 -2.45 -7.98 -29.85
CA PHE A 51 -3.01 -9.20 -30.42
C PHE A 51 -2.05 -10.38 -30.16
N PRO A 52 -2.53 -11.62 -29.87
CA PRO A 52 -3.91 -12.07 -29.79
C PRO A 52 -4.49 -12.07 -28.35
N GLN A 53 -3.91 -11.28 -27.44
CA GLN A 53 -4.25 -11.39 -26.02
C GLN A 53 -5.69 -10.95 -25.73
N PRO A 54 -6.39 -11.59 -24.77
CA PRO A 54 -7.71 -11.16 -24.33
C PRO A 54 -7.73 -9.69 -23.90
N GLY A 55 -8.72 -8.94 -24.38
CA GLY A 55 -8.79 -7.50 -24.16
C GLY A 55 -7.98 -6.68 -25.17
N PHE A 56 -7.62 -7.24 -26.33
CA PHE A 56 -7.01 -6.53 -27.46
C PHE A 56 -7.60 -5.11 -27.64
N MET A 57 -6.71 -4.12 -27.81
CA MET A 57 -7.03 -2.69 -27.93
C MET A 57 -7.57 -1.99 -26.66
N ARG A 58 -7.64 -2.69 -25.52
CA ARG A 58 -7.93 -2.05 -24.24
C ARG A 58 -6.73 -1.26 -23.74
N ASP A 59 -6.98 -0.10 -23.15
CA ASP A 59 -5.94 0.72 -22.52
C ASP A 59 -5.54 0.15 -21.17
N VAL A 60 -4.25 -0.08 -21.00
CA VAL A 60 -3.65 -0.64 -19.79
C VAL A 60 -2.37 0.11 -19.43
N TYR A 61 -2.04 0.11 -18.14
CA TYR A 61 -0.68 0.34 -17.68
C TYR A 61 0.02 -1.01 -17.58
N PRO A 62 0.89 -1.37 -18.54
CA PRO A 62 1.37 -2.74 -18.64
C PRO A 62 2.39 -3.06 -17.54
N GLY A 63 2.40 -4.31 -17.10
CA GLY A 63 3.26 -4.79 -16.01
C GLY A 63 4.75 -4.56 -16.25
N PHE A 64 5.22 -4.67 -17.50
CA PHE A 64 6.64 -4.43 -17.80
C PHE A 64 7.03 -2.95 -17.63
N LEU A 65 6.12 -1.99 -17.91
CA LEU A 65 6.37 -0.57 -17.66
C LEU A 65 6.29 -0.24 -16.17
N GLN A 66 5.44 -0.95 -15.41
CA GLN A 66 5.42 -0.87 -13.95
C GLN A 66 6.79 -1.26 -13.37
N LEU A 67 7.28 -2.43 -13.77
CA LEU A 67 8.58 -2.95 -13.33
C LEU A 67 9.72 -2.02 -13.76
N THR A 68 9.75 -1.62 -15.03
CA THR A 68 10.81 -0.75 -15.57
C THR A 68 10.83 0.61 -14.86
N GLY A 69 9.65 1.20 -14.62
CA GLY A 69 9.53 2.45 -13.88
C GLY A 69 10.07 2.33 -12.46
N PHE A 70 9.67 1.29 -11.73
CA PHE A 70 10.14 1.07 -10.37
C PHE A 70 11.65 0.80 -10.28
N VAL A 71 12.16 -0.09 -11.14
CA VAL A 71 13.60 -0.40 -11.21
C VAL A 71 14.39 0.86 -11.55
N SER A 72 13.88 1.72 -12.44
CA SER A 72 14.54 2.97 -12.84
C SER A 72 14.54 4.02 -11.73
N MET A 73 13.50 4.07 -10.90
CA MET A 73 13.41 5.02 -9.77
C MET A 73 14.35 4.66 -8.62
N ASN A 74 14.70 3.39 -8.47
CA ASN A 74 15.60 2.86 -7.45
C ASN A 74 16.83 2.17 -8.06
N LEU A 75 17.29 2.63 -9.23
CA LEU A 75 18.27 1.94 -10.06
C LEU A 75 19.57 1.62 -9.31
N ASP A 76 20.09 2.55 -8.51
CA ASP A 76 21.30 2.33 -7.72
C ASP A 76 21.13 1.23 -6.66
N ARG A 77 19.98 1.21 -5.96
CA ARG A 77 19.65 0.17 -4.97
C ARG A 77 19.48 -1.20 -5.62
N HIS A 78 18.85 -1.27 -6.80
CA HIS A 78 18.66 -2.53 -7.52
C HIS A 78 19.95 -3.05 -8.17
N VAL A 79 20.79 -2.17 -8.72
CA VAL A 79 22.11 -2.53 -9.27
C VAL A 79 23.03 -3.02 -8.15
N ASP A 80 23.02 -2.39 -6.98
CA ASP A 80 23.80 -2.86 -5.83
C ASP A 80 23.25 -4.17 -5.24
N ALA A 81 21.93 -4.37 -5.22
CA ALA A 81 21.33 -5.66 -4.85
C ALA A 81 21.73 -6.77 -5.85
N HIS A 82 21.74 -6.49 -7.15
CA HIS A 82 22.24 -7.42 -8.18
C HIS A 82 23.75 -7.68 -8.06
N LYS A 83 24.58 -6.68 -7.75
CA LYS A 83 26.01 -6.86 -7.51
C LYS A 83 26.29 -7.69 -6.25
N ARG A 84 25.50 -7.52 -5.20
CA ARG A 84 25.56 -8.36 -3.99
C ARG A 84 25.12 -9.79 -4.28
N LEU A 85 24.08 -9.99 -5.09
CA LEU A 85 23.65 -11.31 -5.58
C LEU A 85 24.78 -12.01 -6.37
N PHE A 86 25.41 -11.31 -7.32
CA PHE A 86 26.55 -11.84 -8.07
C PHE A 86 27.74 -12.18 -7.16
N SER A 87 28.02 -11.34 -6.17
CA SER A 87 29.08 -11.58 -5.17
C SER A 87 28.77 -12.78 -4.26
N ASN A 88 27.49 -13.04 -3.96
CA ASN A 88 27.05 -14.20 -3.16
C ASN A 88 27.02 -15.50 -3.99
N LEU A 89 26.66 -15.44 -5.27
CA LEU A 89 26.77 -16.55 -6.24
C LEU A 89 28.21 -17.04 -6.37
N VAL A 90 29.19 -16.12 -6.38
CA VAL A 90 30.62 -16.46 -6.43
C VAL A 90 31.13 -17.04 -5.10
N LYS A 91 30.47 -16.74 -3.97
CA LYS A 91 30.89 -17.19 -2.63
C LYS A 91 30.32 -18.55 -2.20
N GLY A 92 29.34 -19.12 -2.94
CA GLY A 92 28.89 -20.49 -2.74
C GLY A 92 27.86 -20.73 -1.64
N ASP A 93 27.16 -19.71 -1.15
CA ASP A 93 26.06 -19.86 -0.17
C ASP A 93 24.72 -20.10 -0.89
N GLY A 94 24.43 -21.37 -1.20
CA GLY A 94 23.22 -21.79 -1.92
C GLY A 94 21.89 -21.41 -1.26
N ASP A 95 21.82 -21.30 0.08
CA ASP A 95 20.60 -20.96 0.83
C ASP A 95 20.10 -19.51 0.62
N LEU A 96 20.98 -18.62 0.17
CA LEU A 96 20.65 -17.23 -0.15
C LEU A 96 20.17 -17.07 -1.60
N VAL A 97 20.49 -18.02 -2.48
CA VAL A 97 20.15 -17.96 -3.91
C VAL A 97 18.68 -18.30 -4.12
N ASP A 98 18.18 -19.39 -3.53
CA ASP A 98 16.79 -19.83 -3.71
C ASP A 98 15.80 -18.78 -3.20
N LYS A 99 16.05 -18.19 -2.02
CA LYS A 99 15.22 -17.09 -1.49
C LYS A 99 15.30 -15.82 -2.34
N HIS A 100 16.43 -15.58 -3.00
CA HIS A 100 16.55 -14.46 -3.93
C HIS A 100 15.80 -14.73 -5.23
N VAL A 101 15.88 -15.94 -5.77
CA VAL A 101 15.12 -16.35 -6.96
C VAL A 101 13.62 -16.29 -6.67
N GLU A 102 13.16 -16.84 -5.55
CA GLU A 102 11.75 -16.73 -5.13
C GLU A 102 11.31 -15.27 -4.97
N PHE A 103 12.15 -14.42 -4.36
CA PHE A 103 11.86 -12.99 -4.25
C PHE A 103 11.73 -12.33 -5.63
N TYR A 104 12.66 -12.59 -6.56
CA TYR A 104 12.59 -12.02 -7.90
C TYR A 104 11.45 -12.62 -8.73
N ASP A 105 11.10 -13.89 -8.57
CA ASP A 105 9.93 -14.50 -9.22
C ASP A 105 8.64 -13.83 -8.75
N GLU A 106 8.47 -13.63 -7.44
CA GLU A 106 7.32 -12.90 -6.89
C GLU A 106 7.34 -11.42 -7.31
N TYR A 107 8.52 -10.82 -7.39
CA TYR A 107 8.70 -9.41 -7.74
C TYR A 107 8.53 -9.12 -9.24
N LEU A 108 8.86 -10.08 -10.10
CA LEU A 108 8.65 -10.04 -11.54
C LEU A 108 7.24 -10.50 -11.94
N ALA A 109 6.45 -11.02 -10.99
CA ALA A 109 5.05 -11.35 -11.19
C ALA A 109 4.19 -10.08 -11.31
N VAL A 110 4.28 -9.43 -12.46
CA VAL A 110 3.54 -8.22 -12.79
C VAL A 110 2.24 -8.53 -13.53
N MET A 111 1.25 -7.67 -13.34
CA MET A 111 -0.01 -7.71 -14.07
C MET A 111 -0.36 -6.35 -14.67
N ASP A 112 -1.00 -6.37 -15.82
CA ASP A 112 -1.51 -5.16 -16.46
C ASP A 112 -2.64 -4.56 -15.61
N LEU A 113 -2.54 -3.26 -15.32
CA LEU A 113 -3.60 -2.49 -14.67
C LEU A 113 -4.46 -1.80 -15.71
N THR A 114 -5.76 -1.65 -15.45
CA THR A 114 -6.62 -0.86 -16.34
C THR A 114 -6.16 0.60 -16.31
N ALA A 115 -6.13 1.25 -17.47
CA ALA A 115 -5.70 2.65 -17.54
C ALA A 115 -6.57 3.55 -16.65
N GLU A 116 -7.88 3.30 -16.59
CA GLU A 116 -8.81 4.08 -15.79
C GLU A 116 -8.49 3.97 -14.30
N PHE A 117 -8.24 2.76 -13.80
CA PHE A 117 -7.91 2.53 -12.40
C PHE A 117 -6.57 3.15 -12.02
N TYR A 118 -5.54 2.94 -12.85
CA TYR A 118 -4.22 3.49 -12.60
C TYR A 118 -4.23 5.03 -12.62
N LEU A 119 -4.77 5.63 -13.68
CA LEU A 119 -4.81 7.09 -13.84
C LEU A 119 -5.67 7.75 -12.75
N GLN A 120 -6.79 7.14 -12.37
CA GLN A 120 -7.59 7.63 -11.25
C GLN A 120 -6.80 7.59 -9.94
N THR A 121 -6.02 6.54 -9.70
CA THR A 121 -5.19 6.42 -8.50
C THR A 121 -4.14 7.51 -8.46
N VAL A 122 -3.40 7.73 -9.54
CA VAL A 122 -2.40 8.81 -9.64
C VAL A 122 -3.05 10.18 -9.37
N ASP A 123 -4.15 10.47 -10.06
CA ASP A 123 -4.83 11.77 -9.94
C ASP A 123 -5.41 12.01 -8.54
N LEU A 124 -6.14 11.04 -7.98
CA LEU A 124 -6.83 11.24 -6.71
C LEU A 124 -5.91 11.12 -5.49
N VAL A 125 -4.98 10.17 -5.51
CA VAL A 125 -4.13 9.88 -4.34
C VAL A 125 -2.90 10.78 -4.34
N PHE A 126 -2.14 10.79 -5.43
CA PHE A 126 -0.81 11.40 -5.47
C PHE A 126 -0.82 12.87 -5.91
N VAL A 127 -1.77 13.29 -6.74
CA VAL A 127 -1.84 14.68 -7.24
C VAL A 127 -2.82 15.50 -6.40
N LYS A 128 -4.10 15.11 -6.38
CA LYS A 128 -5.16 15.89 -5.71
C LYS A 128 -5.19 15.69 -4.21
N HIS A 129 -4.79 14.51 -3.73
CA HIS A 129 -4.88 14.12 -2.32
C HIS A 129 -6.33 14.18 -1.83
N ALA A 130 -7.26 13.63 -2.63
CA ALA A 130 -8.68 13.86 -2.48
C ALA A 130 -9.25 13.29 -1.17
N LEU A 131 -8.78 12.13 -0.72
CA LEU A 131 -9.24 11.51 0.53
C LEU A 131 -8.86 12.33 1.77
N PRO A 132 -7.57 12.65 2.02
CA PRO A 132 -7.18 13.40 3.20
C PRO A 132 -7.64 14.87 3.19
N LYS A 133 -8.07 15.40 2.03
CA LYS A 133 -8.72 16.71 1.92
C LYS A 133 -10.25 16.68 2.06
N GLY A 134 -10.86 15.49 2.14
CA GLY A 134 -12.33 15.34 2.22
C GLY A 134 -13.06 15.62 0.89
N GLU A 135 -12.35 15.58 -0.23
CA GLU A 135 -12.86 15.86 -1.58
C GLU A 135 -13.22 14.57 -2.35
N MET A 136 -12.77 13.41 -1.86
CA MET A 136 -12.99 12.13 -2.52
C MET A 136 -14.48 11.76 -2.55
N LYS A 137 -14.94 11.30 -3.73
CA LYS A 137 -16.26 10.73 -3.92
C LYS A 137 -16.16 9.30 -4.41
N HIS A 138 -17.05 8.44 -3.93
CA HIS A 138 -17.25 7.09 -4.45
C HIS A 138 -18.69 6.94 -4.93
N ARG A 139 -18.88 6.59 -6.21
CA ARG A 139 -20.21 6.48 -6.85
C ARG A 139 -21.09 7.73 -6.62
N GLY A 140 -20.47 8.91 -6.75
CA GLY A 140 -21.12 10.21 -6.56
C GLY A 140 -21.31 10.65 -5.11
N LYS A 141 -21.12 9.77 -4.12
CA LYS A 141 -21.25 10.09 -2.68
C LYS A 141 -19.91 10.52 -2.09
N PRO A 142 -19.86 11.58 -1.25
CA PRO A 142 -18.65 11.94 -0.51
C PRO A 142 -18.15 10.80 0.38
N VAL A 143 -16.85 10.63 0.46
CA VAL A 143 -16.19 9.69 1.39
C VAL A 143 -15.74 10.46 2.61
N ASP A 144 -16.31 10.15 3.77
CA ASP A 144 -15.98 10.79 5.04
C ASP A 144 -15.53 9.74 6.07
N PRO A 145 -14.21 9.55 6.26
CA PRO A 145 -13.67 8.60 7.24
C PRO A 145 -14.03 8.92 8.69
N SER A 146 -14.41 10.17 9.01
CA SER A 146 -14.84 10.54 10.36
C SER A 146 -16.14 9.83 10.79
N LYS A 147 -16.88 9.26 9.83
CA LYS A 147 -18.08 8.45 10.13
C LYS A 147 -17.76 7.07 10.68
N ILE A 148 -16.51 6.61 10.58
CA ILE A 148 -16.09 5.31 11.14
C ILE A 148 -15.99 5.43 12.66
N GLN A 149 -16.74 4.59 13.38
CA GLN A 149 -16.86 4.68 14.85
C GLN A 149 -16.72 3.32 15.52
N ARG A 150 -17.32 2.28 14.93
CA ARG A 150 -17.47 0.97 15.53
C ARG A 150 -16.34 0.01 15.14
N VAL A 151 -15.58 0.33 14.09
CA VAL A 151 -14.42 -0.46 13.62
C VAL A 151 -13.17 -0.09 14.44
N ALA A 152 -12.38 -1.07 14.86
CA ALA A 152 -11.04 -0.80 15.43
C ALA A 152 -10.02 -0.53 14.32
N LEU A 153 -9.07 0.39 14.52
CA LEU A 153 -8.08 0.78 13.50
C LEU A 153 -6.64 0.42 13.89
N MET A 154 -5.94 -0.30 13.01
CA MET A 154 -4.50 -0.49 13.09
C MET A 154 -3.81 0.02 11.83
N THR A 155 -2.68 0.71 12.01
CA THR A 155 -1.80 1.12 10.90
C THR A 155 -0.40 0.56 11.11
N VAL A 156 0.22 0.04 10.07
CA VAL A 156 1.60 -0.46 10.07
C VAL A 156 2.43 0.27 9.03
N GLU A 157 3.61 0.73 9.41
CA GLU A 157 4.59 1.38 8.52
C GLU A 157 5.98 0.77 8.69
N GLY A 158 6.85 0.91 7.68
CA GLY A 158 8.24 0.51 7.73
C GLY A 158 9.16 1.70 8.04
N GLU A 159 10.11 1.55 8.94
CA GLU A 159 11.07 2.62 9.31
C GLU A 159 11.87 3.15 8.12
N ASN A 160 12.21 2.27 7.17
CA ASN A 160 13.00 2.59 5.98
C ASN A 160 12.17 2.54 4.69
N ASP A 161 10.84 2.74 4.79
CA ASP A 161 9.94 2.74 3.64
C ASP A 161 10.21 3.96 2.76
N ASP A 162 10.68 3.71 1.53
CA ASP A 162 11.00 4.70 0.51
C ASP A 162 9.88 4.86 -0.54
N ILE A 163 8.76 4.15 -0.38
CA ILE A 163 7.60 4.21 -1.27
C ILE A 163 6.48 4.99 -0.59
N SER A 164 6.01 4.50 0.56
CA SER A 164 5.07 5.19 1.43
C SER A 164 5.78 5.62 2.71
N GLY A 165 6.25 6.86 2.69
CA GLY A 165 7.02 7.42 3.81
C GLY A 165 6.28 7.36 5.14
N LEU A 166 7.04 7.38 6.23
CA LEU A 166 6.48 7.40 7.59
C LEU A 166 5.43 8.50 7.75
N GLY A 167 4.35 8.20 8.43
CA GLY A 167 3.23 9.11 8.66
C GLY A 167 2.17 9.11 7.57
N GLN A 168 2.44 8.59 6.36
CA GLN A 168 1.45 8.55 5.28
C GLN A 168 0.28 7.61 5.61
N THR A 169 0.53 6.42 6.14
CA THR A 169 -0.50 5.47 6.56
C THR A 169 -1.10 5.88 7.89
N GLU A 170 -0.24 6.33 8.83
CA GLU A 170 -0.63 6.84 10.15
C GLU A 170 -1.66 7.97 10.06
N ALA A 171 -1.62 8.79 9.01
CA ALA A 171 -2.58 9.86 8.75
C ALA A 171 -4.04 9.40 8.87
N THR A 172 -4.31 8.11 8.61
CA THR A 172 -5.64 7.50 8.80
C THR A 172 -6.23 7.74 10.19
N HIS A 173 -5.41 7.75 11.24
CA HIS A 173 -5.88 8.01 12.62
C HIS A 173 -6.49 9.40 12.76
N GLY A 174 -5.91 10.40 12.08
CA GLY A 174 -6.47 11.75 12.02
C GLY A 174 -7.76 11.83 11.20
N LEU A 175 -7.87 11.05 10.12
CA LEU A 175 -9.06 11.01 9.28
C LEU A 175 -10.22 10.27 9.96
N CYS A 176 -9.95 9.16 10.63
CA CYS A 176 -10.93 8.35 11.33
C CYS A 176 -11.19 8.86 12.75
N SER A 177 -11.37 10.17 12.91
CA SER A 177 -11.35 10.90 14.18
C SER A 177 -12.35 10.41 15.23
N SER A 178 -13.45 9.76 14.81
CA SER A 178 -14.48 9.25 15.73
C SER A 178 -14.19 7.86 16.31
N ILE A 179 -13.12 7.17 15.89
CA ILE A 179 -12.68 5.93 16.54
C ILE A 179 -11.99 6.30 17.87
N PRO A 180 -12.36 5.73 19.03
CA PRO A 180 -11.66 6.04 20.28
C PRO A 180 -10.18 5.63 20.26
N ASP A 181 -9.29 6.39 20.92
CA ASP A 181 -7.85 6.10 20.95
C ASP A 181 -7.54 4.71 21.52
N ALA A 182 -8.32 4.24 22.50
CA ALA A 182 -8.20 2.88 23.05
C ALA A 182 -8.45 1.76 22.02
N ARG A 183 -8.98 2.09 20.83
CA ARG A 183 -9.26 1.17 19.72
C ARG A 183 -8.40 1.46 18.49
N ARG A 184 -7.36 2.28 18.66
CA ARG A 184 -6.39 2.63 17.63
C ARG A 184 -5.02 2.08 17.99
N VAL A 185 -4.33 1.53 17.00
CA VAL A 185 -2.94 1.10 17.14
C VAL A 185 -2.14 1.62 15.95
N HIS A 186 -1.01 2.26 16.22
CA HIS A 186 0.00 2.57 15.22
C HIS A 186 1.27 1.80 15.55
N TYR A 187 1.85 1.14 14.54
CA TYR A 187 3.07 0.37 14.69
C TYR A 187 4.05 0.68 13.56
N VAL A 188 5.27 1.07 13.92
CA VAL A 188 6.39 1.21 12.98
C VAL A 188 7.32 0.00 13.13
N GLN A 189 7.46 -0.78 12.08
CA GLN A 189 8.40 -1.90 12.03
C GLN A 189 9.81 -1.37 11.79
N LYS A 190 10.70 -1.63 12.76
CA LYS A 190 12.10 -1.22 12.67
C LYS A 190 12.88 -2.00 11.62
N GLY A 191 13.75 -1.29 10.92
CA GLY A 191 14.75 -1.80 9.99
C GLY A 191 14.19 -2.49 8.75
N VAL A 192 12.91 -2.26 8.37
CA VAL A 192 12.32 -2.76 7.13
C VAL A 192 11.96 -1.60 6.20
N GLY A 193 12.10 -1.82 4.89
CA GLY A 193 11.51 -0.96 3.87
C GLY A 193 10.08 -1.41 3.53
N HIS A 194 9.52 -0.85 2.47
CA HIS A 194 8.12 -1.06 2.07
C HIS A 194 7.68 -2.52 2.05
N TYR A 195 8.42 -3.34 1.31
CA TYR A 195 8.09 -4.75 1.12
C TYR A 195 8.17 -5.58 2.41
N GLY A 196 9.08 -5.20 3.33
CA GLY A 196 9.24 -5.90 4.60
C GLY A 196 8.10 -5.66 5.60
N VAL A 197 7.16 -4.76 5.28
CA VAL A 197 5.93 -4.55 6.04
C VAL A 197 4.95 -5.71 5.82
N PHE A 198 4.98 -6.41 4.68
CA PHE A 198 4.02 -7.45 4.33
C PHE A 198 4.62 -8.76 3.81
N ASN A 199 5.95 -8.87 3.74
CA ASN A 199 6.64 -10.10 3.37
C ASN A 199 7.94 -10.27 4.21
N GLY A 200 8.50 -11.47 4.24
CA GLY A 200 9.76 -11.80 4.90
C GLY A 200 9.61 -12.31 6.34
N SER A 201 10.75 -12.65 6.94
CA SER A 201 10.80 -13.23 8.28
C SER A 201 10.31 -12.27 9.37
N ARG A 202 10.63 -10.98 9.27
CA ARG A 202 10.16 -9.95 10.22
C ARG A 202 8.65 -9.75 10.13
N PHE A 203 8.07 -9.73 8.93
CA PHE A 203 6.62 -9.70 8.78
C PHE A 203 5.97 -10.89 9.50
N LYS A 204 6.45 -12.12 9.23
CA LYS A 204 5.90 -13.35 9.82
C LYS A 204 6.07 -13.44 11.34
N SER A 205 7.21 -13.01 11.87
CA SER A 205 7.54 -13.17 13.29
C SER A 205 7.13 -11.98 14.17
N GLU A 206 6.98 -10.78 13.61
CA GLU A 206 6.72 -9.56 14.39
C GLU A 206 5.39 -8.90 14.02
N ILE A 207 5.10 -8.71 12.73
CA ILE A 207 3.90 -7.97 12.28
C ILE A 207 2.65 -8.86 12.32
N VAL A 208 2.71 -10.09 11.78
CA VAL A 208 1.56 -11.00 11.73
C VAL A 208 0.98 -11.29 13.13
N PRO A 209 1.79 -11.60 14.16
CA PRO A 209 1.27 -11.80 15.51
C PRO A 209 0.54 -10.56 16.04
N ARG A 210 1.08 -9.35 15.80
CA ARG A 210 0.44 -8.10 16.22
C ARG A 210 -0.89 -7.86 15.55
N ILE A 211 -0.99 -8.13 14.24
CA ILE A 211 -2.25 -8.06 13.51
C ILE A 211 -3.26 -9.06 14.09
N SER A 212 -2.83 -10.31 14.34
CA SER A 212 -3.70 -11.34 14.91
C SER A 212 -4.20 -10.96 16.30
N ASP A 213 -3.32 -10.49 17.18
CA ASP A 213 -3.65 -10.06 18.54
C ASP A 213 -4.59 -8.85 18.53
N PHE A 214 -4.36 -7.90 17.63
CA PHE A 214 -5.24 -6.75 17.43
C PHE A 214 -6.65 -7.19 16.99
N MET A 215 -6.74 -8.07 15.99
CA MET A 215 -8.02 -8.61 15.50
C MET A 215 -8.79 -9.36 16.61
N ARG A 216 -8.10 -10.20 17.38
CA ARG A 216 -8.70 -10.94 18.50
C ARG A 216 -9.19 -10.00 19.60
N SER A 217 -8.36 -9.03 19.99
CA SER A 217 -8.70 -8.04 21.02
C SER A 217 -9.91 -7.19 20.61
N ALA A 218 -9.96 -6.77 19.35
CA ALA A 218 -11.08 -6.04 18.79
C ALA A 218 -12.37 -6.87 18.76
N ALA A 219 -12.28 -8.17 18.45
CA ALA A 219 -13.42 -9.09 18.45
C ALA A 219 -13.99 -9.30 19.85
N HIS A 220 -13.13 -9.51 20.85
CA HIS A 220 -13.56 -9.63 22.25
C HIS A 220 -14.28 -8.37 22.74
N THR A 221 -13.73 -7.19 22.42
CA THR A 221 -14.35 -5.91 22.78
C THR A 221 -15.72 -5.71 22.12
N LYS A 222 -15.87 -6.12 20.85
CA LYS A 222 -17.14 -6.05 20.13
C LYS A 222 -18.21 -6.95 20.78
N LEU A 223 -17.84 -8.16 21.18
CA LEU A 223 -18.74 -9.09 21.86
C LEU A 223 -19.15 -8.59 23.26
N SER A 224 -18.22 -8.02 24.03
CA SER A 224 -18.55 -7.47 25.35
C SER A 224 -19.49 -6.27 25.27
N LEU A 225 -19.34 -5.41 24.25
CA LEU A 225 -20.26 -4.29 24.02
C LEU A 225 -21.65 -4.79 23.61
N ALA A 226 -21.74 -5.77 22.72
CA ALA A 226 -23.01 -6.35 22.29
C ALA A 226 -23.74 -7.12 23.41
N ALA A 227 -23.01 -7.65 24.40
CA ALA A 227 -23.60 -8.31 25.57
C ALA A 227 -24.04 -7.34 26.68
N ALA A 228 -23.64 -6.07 26.59
CA ALA A 228 -23.99 -5.01 27.55
C ALA A 228 -25.17 -4.13 27.08
N GLU A 229 -25.62 -4.29 25.83
CA GLU A 229 -26.83 -3.68 25.24
C GLU A 229 -28.04 -4.62 25.38
#